data_AF-A0A1H9NKL5-F1
#
_entry.id   AF-A0A1H9NKL5-F1
#
_cell.length_a   1.000
_cell.length_b   1.000
_cell.length_c   1.000
_cell.angle_alpha   90.00
_cell.angle_beta   90.00
_cell.angle_gamma   90.00
#
_symmetry.space_group_name_H-M   'P 1'
#
loop_
_entity.id
_entity.type
_entity.pdbx_description
1 polymer ?
#
loop_
_entity_poly.entity_id
_entity_poly.type
_entity_poly.pdbx_seq_one_letter_code
_entity_poly.pdbx_strand_id
1 'polypeptide(L)'
;MSFSASGWETQMNERTSDKMSATQSKETTPHLGLSQDAVFTKQHTGQSDSREGAPTRTEEAVDTTTKDDSREQAQTDMRIGDDTNASVEKTSEKECNCDIAEISVRAEIANETENSIDTTEENEGNRTSKTKPEKNDLISASIEKLKSEVETLESDKARQNLGDKEWENLIRQTENVIKTARIAIENAKLSKRQSHKVIASRALLLEWEHKIAISDSIRARMKELGMNQNELSFATGIGIGQISLIINGKQNMTLRTMARIEAALDFRLDSGFKYHV
;
A
#
# COMPACT_ATOMS: atom_id res chain seq x y z
N MET A 1 -14.96 -42.10 -6.72
CA MET A 1 -15.04 -41.86 -5.27
C MET A 1 -16.08 -40.78 -5.06
N SER A 2 -17.22 -41.14 -4.49
CA SER A 2 -18.45 -40.33 -4.45
C SER A 2 -18.63 -39.82 -3.02
N PHE A 3 -18.60 -38.51 -2.78
CA PHE A 3 -18.90 -37.94 -1.48
C PHE A 3 -20.34 -37.43 -1.46
N SER A 4 -21.16 -38.12 -0.66
CA SER A 4 -22.56 -37.84 -0.43
C SER A 4 -22.73 -36.75 0.63
N ALA A 5 -23.71 -35.89 0.40
CA ALA A 5 -24.17 -34.87 1.34
C ALA A 5 -24.97 -35.48 2.50
N SER A 6 -24.71 -35.00 3.71
CA SER A 6 -25.55 -35.10 4.91
C SER A 6 -24.91 -34.13 5.92
N GLY A 7 -25.51 -33.01 6.27
CA GLY A 7 -26.76 -32.92 7.01
C GLY A 7 -26.42 -32.19 8.30
N TRP A 8 -26.72 -30.90 8.39
CA TRP A 8 -26.66 -30.16 9.65
C TRP A 8 -28.01 -29.50 9.85
N GLU A 9 -28.62 -30.01 10.90
CA GLU A 9 -30.01 -29.98 11.26
C GLU A 9 -30.27 -28.82 12.20
N THR A 10 -31.39 -28.15 11.97
CA THR A 10 -31.99 -27.09 12.75
C THR A 10 -32.14 -27.49 14.23
N GLN A 11 -31.65 -26.67 15.15
CA GLN A 11 -32.15 -26.66 16.52
C GLN A 11 -32.61 -25.26 16.93
N MET A 12 -33.90 -25.24 17.26
CA MET A 12 -34.63 -24.17 17.93
C MET A 12 -34.01 -23.82 19.27
N ASN A 13 -34.13 -22.56 19.68
CA ASN A 13 -34.32 -22.26 21.09
C ASN A 13 -35.25 -21.06 21.26
N GLU A 14 -36.52 -21.39 21.55
CA GLU A 14 -37.49 -20.49 22.15
C GLU A 14 -37.04 -20.13 23.56
N ARG A 15 -36.94 -18.84 23.89
CA ARG A 15 -37.07 -18.35 25.26
C ARG A 15 -38.04 -17.17 25.31
N THR A 16 -39.26 -17.54 25.64
CA THR A 16 -40.24 -16.83 26.50
C THR A 16 -39.62 -15.69 27.31
N SER A 17 -40.13 -14.46 27.14
CA SER A 17 -41.11 -13.83 28.05
C SER A 17 -40.77 -13.95 29.54
N ASP A 18 -40.34 -12.84 30.16
CA ASP A 18 -40.95 -12.40 31.42
C ASP A 18 -40.50 -11.01 31.89
N LYS A 19 -41.48 -10.27 32.42
CA LYS A 19 -41.42 -9.28 33.53
C LYS A 19 -40.98 -7.84 33.27
N MET A 20 -42.01 -7.03 32.99
CA MET A 20 -42.45 -5.88 33.80
C MET A 20 -41.51 -5.41 34.92
N SER A 21 -41.17 -4.11 34.89
CA SER A 21 -41.08 -3.24 36.08
C SER A 21 -41.21 -1.79 35.65
N ALA A 22 -42.39 -1.22 35.92
CA ALA A 22 -42.65 0.20 35.85
C ALA A 22 -42.09 0.89 37.09
N THR A 23 -41.29 1.94 36.90
CA THR A 23 -41.05 2.95 37.93
C THR A 23 -41.28 4.33 37.35
N GLN A 24 -42.45 4.88 37.67
CA GLN A 24 -42.72 6.31 37.65
C GLN A 24 -41.75 7.03 38.58
N SER A 25 -41.15 8.13 38.14
CA SER A 25 -40.70 9.21 39.04
C SER A 25 -40.55 10.54 38.31
N LYS A 26 -41.54 11.39 38.58
CA LYS A 26 -41.46 12.82 38.94
C LYS A 26 -40.80 13.79 37.96
N GLU A 27 -41.71 14.56 37.34
CA GLU A 27 -41.60 15.97 37.01
C GLU A 27 -40.75 16.76 38.03
N THR A 28 -39.82 17.57 37.53
CA THR A 28 -39.44 18.82 38.18
C THR A 28 -39.05 19.83 37.10
N THR A 29 -40.00 20.71 36.80
CA THR A 29 -39.81 21.94 36.03
C THR A 29 -39.08 22.97 36.91
N PRO A 30 -38.10 23.70 36.38
CA PRO A 30 -37.94 25.09 36.82
C PRO A 30 -37.94 26.07 35.65
N HIS A 31 -38.94 26.94 35.71
CA HIS A 31 -38.88 28.40 35.52
C HIS A 31 -37.78 29.01 34.63
N LEU A 32 -38.25 29.57 33.50
CA LEU A 32 -38.07 30.96 33.06
C LEU A 32 -36.82 31.71 33.55
N GLY A 33 -35.88 31.91 32.62
CA GLY A 33 -34.88 32.98 32.66
C GLY A 33 -34.81 33.66 31.30
N LEU A 34 -35.72 34.62 31.08
CA LEU A 34 -35.62 35.62 30.02
C LEU A 34 -34.37 36.47 30.26
N SER A 35 -33.42 36.46 29.32
CA SER A 35 -32.48 37.57 29.18
C SER A 35 -32.53 38.09 27.75
N GLN A 36 -32.96 39.34 27.68
CA GLN A 36 -33.02 40.18 26.50
C GLN A 36 -31.59 40.63 26.11
N ASP A 37 -31.51 41.18 24.90
CA ASP A 37 -30.50 42.11 24.40
C ASP A 37 -29.19 41.55 23.83
N ALA A 38 -29.17 41.42 22.49
CA ALA A 38 -28.15 42.08 21.67
C ALA A 38 -28.59 42.09 20.19
N VAL A 39 -29.23 43.20 19.80
CA VAL A 39 -29.40 43.59 18.40
C VAL A 39 -28.02 43.94 17.85
N PHE A 40 -27.47 43.10 16.97
CA PHE A 40 -26.29 43.44 16.18
C PHE A 40 -26.66 43.48 14.70
N THR A 41 -27.24 44.61 14.28
CA THR A 41 -27.40 44.97 12.88
C THR A 41 -26.03 45.34 12.31
N LYS A 42 -25.38 44.43 11.59
CA LYS A 42 -24.26 44.77 10.72
C LYS A 42 -24.74 44.85 9.28
N GLN A 43 -25.06 46.07 8.85
CA GLN A 43 -25.17 46.44 7.45
C GLN A 43 -23.80 46.19 6.78
N HIS A 44 -23.77 45.29 5.80
CA HIS A 44 -22.72 45.29 4.80
C HIS A 44 -23.33 45.71 3.47
N THR A 45 -23.05 46.98 3.16
CA THR A 45 -23.22 47.62 1.87
C THR A 45 -22.36 46.92 0.81
N GLY A 46 -23.02 46.56 -0.29
CA GLY A 46 -22.56 46.68 -1.67
C GLY A 46 -21.12 46.31 -2.02
N GLN A 47 -20.97 45.27 -2.84
CA GLN A 47 -20.20 45.41 -4.07
C GLN A 47 -20.66 44.35 -5.10
N SER A 48 -21.44 44.84 -6.05
CA SER A 48 -21.75 44.18 -7.31
C SER A 48 -20.53 44.28 -8.22
N ASP A 49 -19.85 43.15 -8.47
CA ASP A 49 -18.91 43.02 -9.59
C ASP A 49 -19.48 42.03 -10.60
N SER A 50 -20.03 42.60 -11.66
CA SER A 50 -20.36 41.94 -12.91
C SER A 50 -19.09 41.35 -13.52
N ARG A 51 -19.02 40.01 -13.62
CA ARG A 51 -18.16 39.35 -14.61
C ARG A 51 -18.98 38.33 -15.38
N GLU A 52 -19.65 38.85 -16.40
CA GLU A 52 -19.96 38.10 -17.61
C GLU A 52 -18.64 37.63 -18.23
N GLY A 53 -18.53 36.33 -18.42
CA GLY A 53 -17.38 35.70 -19.05
C GLY A 53 -17.77 34.30 -19.48
N ALA A 54 -18.55 34.21 -20.56
CA ALA A 54 -18.88 32.96 -21.21
C ALA A 54 -17.62 32.42 -21.92
N PRO A 55 -17.17 31.17 -21.65
CA PRO A 55 -16.18 30.53 -22.49
C PRO A 55 -16.87 29.90 -23.71
N THR A 56 -16.56 30.41 -24.89
CA THR A 56 -16.82 29.78 -26.19
C THR A 56 -16.21 28.37 -26.21
N ARG A 57 -17.09 27.39 -26.40
CA ARG A 57 -16.77 25.97 -26.58
C ARG A 57 -16.20 25.79 -27.99
N THR A 58 -14.90 25.59 -28.10
CA THR A 58 -14.24 25.17 -29.34
C THR A 58 -14.51 23.68 -29.53
N GLU A 59 -15.23 23.34 -30.59
CA GLU A 59 -15.40 21.96 -31.06
C GLU A 59 -14.09 21.51 -31.72
N GLU A 60 -13.32 20.66 -31.06
CA GLU A 60 -12.25 19.89 -31.72
C GLU A 60 -12.84 18.59 -32.27
N ALA A 61 -12.81 18.48 -33.59
CA ALA A 61 -13.11 17.27 -34.33
C ALA A 61 -12.06 16.20 -33.99
N VAL A 62 -12.51 15.09 -33.41
CA VAL A 62 -11.70 13.89 -33.21
C VAL A 62 -11.72 13.08 -34.50
N ASP A 63 -10.60 13.17 -35.22
CA ASP A 63 -10.29 12.39 -36.41
C ASP A 63 -9.90 10.95 -36.01
N THR A 64 -10.78 10.00 -36.29
CA THR A 64 -10.56 8.57 -36.05
C THR A 64 -9.78 7.98 -37.21
N THR A 65 -8.44 8.00 -37.13
CA THR A 65 -7.59 7.20 -38.01
C THR A 65 -7.28 5.84 -37.38
N THR A 66 -8.00 4.85 -37.89
CA THR A 66 -7.80 3.41 -37.73
C THR A 66 -6.37 3.04 -38.17
N LYS A 67 -5.55 2.51 -37.25
CA LYS A 67 -4.29 1.86 -37.59
C LYS A 67 -4.46 0.34 -37.56
N ASP A 68 -4.37 -0.24 -38.75
CA ASP A 68 -4.15 -1.65 -39.01
C ASP A 68 -2.78 -2.08 -38.47
N ASP A 69 -2.77 -2.82 -37.36
CA ASP A 69 -1.57 -3.54 -36.90
C ASP A 69 -1.54 -4.92 -37.56
N SER A 70 -0.89 -4.94 -38.73
CA SER A 70 -0.49 -6.16 -39.42
C SER A 70 0.51 -6.93 -38.56
N ARG A 71 0.08 -8.12 -38.15
CA ARG A 71 0.79 -9.11 -37.33
C ARG A 71 1.84 -9.82 -38.18
N GLU A 72 3.09 -9.39 -38.09
CA GLU A 72 4.23 -10.06 -38.72
C GLU A 72 4.73 -11.20 -37.82
N GLN A 73 4.48 -12.44 -38.25
CA GLN A 73 5.03 -13.66 -37.67
C GLN A 73 6.47 -13.85 -38.15
N ALA A 74 7.45 -13.59 -37.28
CA ALA A 74 8.83 -14.01 -37.51
C ALA A 74 9.06 -15.37 -36.84
N GLN A 75 9.19 -16.40 -37.67
CA GLN A 75 9.73 -17.73 -37.35
C GLN A 75 11.18 -17.59 -36.86
N THR A 76 11.46 -18.06 -35.65
CA THR A 76 12.82 -18.34 -35.20
C THR A 76 13.07 -19.84 -35.25
N ASP A 77 13.72 -20.27 -36.33
CA ASP A 77 14.28 -21.62 -36.47
C ASP A 77 15.39 -21.84 -35.44
N MET A 78 15.15 -22.80 -34.55
CA MET A 78 16.16 -23.36 -33.65
C MET A 78 17.11 -24.26 -34.46
N ARG A 79 18.35 -23.80 -34.65
CA ARG A 79 19.44 -24.64 -35.14
C ARG A 79 20.28 -25.09 -33.94
N ILE A 80 20.01 -26.30 -33.48
CA ILE A 80 20.85 -27.05 -32.55
C ILE A 80 22.04 -27.56 -33.36
N GLY A 81 23.20 -26.94 -33.17
CA GLY A 81 24.49 -27.42 -33.67
C GLY A 81 25.22 -28.11 -32.54
N ASP A 82 25.19 -29.44 -32.55
CA ASP A 82 26.11 -30.29 -31.81
C ASP A 82 27.47 -30.23 -32.50
N ASP A 83 28.45 -29.56 -31.88
CA ASP A 83 29.85 -29.71 -32.24
C ASP A 83 30.66 -30.05 -31.00
N THR A 84 30.82 -31.35 -30.82
CA THR A 84 31.94 -31.96 -30.11
C THR A 84 33.24 -31.55 -30.79
N ASN A 85 34.18 -30.92 -30.08
CA ASN A 85 35.58 -31.22 -30.34
C ASN A 85 36.52 -30.97 -29.16
N ALA A 86 37.40 -31.95 -29.00
CA ALA A 86 38.42 -32.08 -27.99
C ALA A 86 39.56 -31.07 -28.20
N SER A 87 40.20 -30.67 -27.10
CA SER A 87 41.65 -30.83 -26.92
C SER A 87 42.03 -30.42 -25.49
N VAL A 88 42.42 -31.43 -24.72
CA VAL A 88 43.05 -31.31 -23.41
C VAL A 88 44.52 -31.00 -23.64
N GLU A 89 44.90 -29.72 -23.56
CA GLU A 89 46.29 -29.34 -23.33
C GLU A 89 46.52 -29.23 -21.82
N LYS A 90 47.36 -30.12 -21.30
CA LYS A 90 47.89 -30.04 -19.94
C LYS A 90 49.06 -29.06 -19.94
N THR A 91 48.79 -27.80 -19.62
CA THR A 91 49.82 -26.87 -19.14
C THR A 91 49.87 -26.95 -17.61
N SER A 92 51.06 -27.24 -17.10
CA SER A 92 51.36 -27.27 -15.66
C SER A 92 51.33 -25.87 -15.09
N GLU A 93 50.15 -25.43 -14.63
CA GLU A 93 49.99 -24.23 -13.81
C GLU A 93 50.38 -24.54 -12.37
N LYS A 94 51.56 -24.04 -11.99
CA LYS A 94 51.97 -23.94 -10.60
C LYS A 94 51.34 -22.69 -10.00
N GLU A 95 50.41 -22.92 -9.07
CA GLU A 95 50.18 -22.14 -7.85
C GLU A 95 50.13 -20.60 -7.99
N CYS A 96 48.97 -20.09 -8.40
CA CYS A 96 48.44 -18.81 -7.91
C CYS A 96 46.91 -18.94 -7.72
N ASN A 97 46.49 -19.96 -6.96
CA ASN A 97 45.08 -20.32 -6.77
C ASN A 97 44.47 -19.79 -5.46
N CYS A 98 45.20 -18.98 -4.69
CA CYS A 98 44.72 -18.50 -3.39
C CYS A 98 43.84 -17.24 -3.48
N ASP A 99 44.05 -16.35 -4.46
CA ASP A 99 43.41 -15.03 -4.44
C ASP A 99 42.08 -14.99 -5.22
N ILE A 100 41.91 -15.84 -6.24
CA ILE A 100 40.65 -15.92 -7.03
C ILE A 100 39.54 -16.62 -6.23
N ALA A 101 39.91 -17.57 -5.37
CA ALA A 101 38.96 -18.28 -4.50
C ALA A 101 38.34 -17.33 -3.45
N GLU A 102 39.09 -16.33 -2.95
CA GLU A 102 38.58 -15.38 -1.96
C GLU A 102 37.51 -14.43 -2.54
N ILE A 103 37.59 -14.12 -3.84
CA ILE A 103 36.60 -13.28 -4.54
C ILE A 103 35.30 -14.06 -4.81
N SER A 104 35.38 -15.34 -5.18
CA SER A 104 34.17 -16.19 -5.36
C SER A 104 33.43 -16.42 -4.04
N VAL A 105 34.15 -16.68 -2.95
CA VAL A 105 33.52 -16.92 -1.63
C VAL A 105 32.80 -15.65 -1.11
N ARG A 106 33.27 -14.44 -1.47
CA ARG A 106 32.56 -13.19 -1.12
C ARG A 106 31.28 -12.95 -1.92
N ALA A 107 31.17 -13.47 -3.14
CA ALA A 107 29.94 -13.38 -3.94
C ALA A 107 28.86 -14.35 -3.43
N GLU A 108 29.26 -15.51 -2.91
CA GLU A 108 28.34 -16.54 -2.40
C GLU A 108 27.68 -16.13 -1.07
N ILE A 109 28.41 -15.41 -0.21
CA ILE A 109 27.87 -14.79 1.01
C ILE A 109 26.76 -13.75 0.70
N ALA A 110 26.78 -13.12 -0.49
CA ALA A 110 25.70 -12.21 -0.89
C ALA A 110 24.38 -12.95 -1.20
N ASN A 111 24.45 -14.15 -1.79
CA ASN A 111 23.27 -14.94 -2.15
C ASN A 111 22.58 -15.60 -0.94
N GLU A 112 23.32 -16.03 0.09
CA GLU A 112 22.72 -16.64 1.29
C GLU A 112 21.92 -15.63 2.14
N THR A 113 22.16 -14.32 1.97
CA THR A 113 21.42 -13.28 2.71
C THR A 113 20.05 -12.93 2.14
N GLU A 114 19.68 -13.46 0.97
CA GLU A 114 18.34 -13.30 0.38
C GLU A 114 17.33 -14.31 0.94
N ASN A 115 17.75 -15.52 1.37
CA ASN A 115 16.83 -16.58 1.82
C ASN A 115 16.56 -16.64 3.33
N SER A 116 17.23 -15.82 4.15
CA SER A 116 17.12 -15.91 5.62
C SER A 116 16.23 -14.84 6.27
N ILE A 117 15.38 -14.13 5.51
CA ILE A 117 14.41 -13.18 6.08
C ILE A 117 13.02 -13.52 5.59
N ASP A 118 12.51 -14.61 6.14
CA ASP A 118 11.08 -14.77 6.31
C ASP A 118 10.84 -15.07 7.80
N THR A 119 9.84 -14.42 8.40
CA THR A 119 9.32 -14.62 9.76
C THR A 119 10.16 -14.08 10.96
N THR A 120 10.11 -12.76 11.20
CA THR A 120 10.02 -12.26 12.59
C THR A 120 9.15 -11.03 12.60
N GLU A 121 7.85 -11.27 12.72
CA GLU A 121 6.83 -10.28 13.09
C GLU A 121 7.01 -9.86 14.56
N GLU A 122 6.96 -8.54 14.72
CA GLU A 122 6.24 -7.81 15.77
C GLU A 122 6.55 -8.15 17.24
N ASN A 123 7.43 -7.35 17.83
CA ASN A 123 7.29 -6.98 19.24
C ASN A 123 7.60 -5.48 19.39
N GLU A 124 6.57 -4.66 19.18
CA GLU A 124 6.62 -3.21 19.31
C GLU A 124 6.63 -2.81 20.80
N GLY A 125 7.84 -2.54 21.30
CA GLY A 125 8.06 -2.02 22.64
C GLY A 125 9.14 -0.96 22.64
N ASN A 126 8.79 0.24 22.19
CA ASN A 126 9.41 1.52 22.54
C ASN A 126 10.95 1.51 22.67
N ARG A 127 11.68 1.49 21.55
CA ARG A 127 13.13 1.71 21.52
C ARG A 127 13.47 2.86 20.60
N THR A 128 14.08 3.89 21.20
CA THR A 128 14.77 4.99 20.53
C THR A 128 15.58 4.47 19.35
N SER A 129 15.16 4.87 18.14
CA SER A 129 15.59 4.31 16.86
C SER A 129 17.06 4.62 16.57
N LYS A 130 17.96 3.72 16.99
CA LYS A 130 19.18 3.49 16.19
C LYS A 130 18.72 2.80 14.91
N THR A 131 18.52 3.58 13.86
CA THR A 131 18.20 3.07 12.52
C THR A 131 19.33 2.14 12.09
N LYS A 132 19.06 0.84 12.14
CA LYS A 132 19.94 -0.18 11.56
C LYS A 132 20.11 0.20 10.08
N PRO A 133 21.34 0.31 9.55
CA PRO A 133 21.56 0.72 8.17
C PRO A 133 20.75 -0.21 7.26
N GLU A 134 19.98 0.38 6.34
CA GLU A 134 19.12 -0.39 5.45
C GLU A 134 20.03 -1.29 4.60
N LYS A 135 19.64 -2.54 4.33
CA LYS A 135 20.47 -3.49 3.56
C LYS A 135 21.00 -2.88 2.25
N ASN A 136 20.21 -2.01 1.63
CA ASN A 136 20.56 -1.28 0.41
C ASN A 136 21.77 -0.32 0.59
N ASP A 137 21.94 0.27 1.77
CA ASP A 137 23.06 1.17 2.07
C ASP A 137 24.36 0.37 2.21
N LEU A 138 24.29 -0.81 2.83
CA LEU A 138 25.42 -1.74 2.94
C LEU A 138 25.87 -2.26 1.57
N ILE A 139 24.91 -2.59 0.70
CA ILE A 139 25.20 -3.04 -0.67
C ILE A 139 25.80 -1.88 -1.49
N SER A 140 25.25 -0.67 -1.38
CA SER A 140 25.77 0.51 -2.09
C SER A 140 27.19 0.85 -1.65
N ALA A 141 27.47 0.81 -0.34
CA ALA A 141 28.81 0.98 0.20
C ALA A 141 29.78 -0.12 -0.30
N SER A 142 29.31 -1.37 -0.41
CA SER A 142 30.11 -2.47 -0.96
C SER A 142 30.43 -2.26 -2.44
N ILE A 143 29.50 -1.71 -3.23
CA ILE A 143 29.74 -1.37 -4.64
C ILE A 143 30.78 -0.24 -4.77
N GLU A 144 30.66 0.83 -3.98
CA GLU A 144 31.65 1.92 -4.01
C GLU A 144 33.03 1.43 -3.56
N LYS A 145 33.09 0.54 -2.57
CA LYS A 145 34.34 -0.12 -2.17
C LYS A 145 34.95 -0.92 -3.31
N LEU A 146 34.16 -1.77 -3.99
CA LEU A 146 34.63 -2.57 -5.13
C LEU A 146 35.09 -1.69 -6.29
N LYS A 147 34.40 -0.58 -6.59
CA LYS A 147 34.86 0.39 -7.60
C LYS A 147 36.22 0.98 -7.25
N SER A 148 36.41 1.40 -5.99
CA SER A 148 37.69 1.97 -5.56
C SER A 148 38.81 0.91 -5.61
N GLU A 149 38.52 -0.34 -5.27
CA GLU A 149 39.48 -1.45 -5.40
C GLU A 149 39.88 -1.66 -6.87
N VAL A 150 38.94 -1.61 -7.81
CA VAL A 150 39.23 -1.69 -9.25
C VAL A 150 40.13 -0.53 -9.72
N GLU A 151 39.84 0.70 -9.29
CA GLU A 151 40.63 1.88 -9.66
C GLU A 151 42.07 1.81 -9.09
N THR A 152 42.22 1.28 -7.88
CA THR A 152 43.56 1.00 -7.31
C THR A 152 44.29 -0.10 -8.07
N LEU A 153 43.58 -1.16 -8.46
CA LEU A 153 44.14 -2.27 -9.25
C LEU A 153 44.61 -1.81 -10.64
N GLU A 154 43.86 -0.92 -11.30
CA GLU A 154 44.28 -0.29 -12.57
C GLU A 154 45.58 0.51 -12.42
N SER A 155 45.76 1.18 -11.27
CA SER A 155 46.98 1.95 -10.97
C SER A 155 48.18 1.04 -10.64
N ASP A 156 47.94 -0.11 -10.02
CA ASP A 156 48.97 -1.09 -9.62
C ASP A 156 49.42 -2.03 -10.75
N LYS A 157 48.78 -1.95 -11.93
CA LYS A 157 49.24 -2.57 -13.19
C LYS A 157 50.67 -2.13 -13.61
N ALA A 158 51.28 -1.20 -12.87
CA ALA A 158 52.68 -0.84 -12.99
C ALA A 158 53.68 -1.79 -12.30
N ARG A 159 53.30 -2.87 -11.59
CA ARG A 159 54.29 -3.65 -10.81
C ARG A 159 54.38 -5.18 -10.91
N GLN A 160 53.43 -5.96 -11.45
CA GLN A 160 53.59 -7.43 -11.46
C GLN A 160 52.98 -8.13 -12.68
N ASN A 161 53.86 -8.75 -13.50
CA ASN A 161 53.81 -10.02 -14.25
C ASN A 161 52.50 -10.63 -14.85
N LEU A 162 51.30 -10.10 -14.65
CA LEU A 162 50.10 -10.62 -15.32
C LEU A 162 50.14 -10.26 -16.81
N GLY A 163 49.85 -11.24 -17.67
CA GLY A 163 49.73 -11.01 -19.10
C GLY A 163 48.49 -10.16 -19.43
N ASP A 164 48.54 -9.34 -20.48
CA ASP A 164 47.44 -8.43 -20.85
C ASP A 164 46.08 -9.12 -20.97
N LYS A 165 46.06 -10.38 -21.46
CA LYS A 165 44.83 -11.17 -21.62
C LYS A 165 44.18 -11.58 -20.30
N GLU A 166 44.97 -11.92 -19.30
CA GLU A 166 44.45 -12.31 -17.98
C GLU A 166 43.83 -11.10 -17.29
N TRP A 167 44.47 -9.94 -17.44
CA TRP A 167 43.97 -8.67 -16.94
C TRP A 167 42.63 -8.26 -17.57
N GLU A 168 42.53 -8.33 -18.90
CA GLU A 168 41.27 -8.06 -19.60
C GLU A 168 40.14 -9.00 -19.14
N ASN A 169 40.46 -10.27 -18.89
CA ASN A 169 39.47 -11.22 -18.39
C ASN A 169 39.01 -10.87 -16.97
N LEU A 170 39.92 -10.46 -16.08
CA LEU A 170 39.60 -10.04 -14.72
C LEU A 170 38.73 -8.78 -14.69
N ILE A 171 39.06 -7.77 -15.51
CA ILE A 171 38.23 -6.57 -15.68
C ILE A 171 36.83 -6.98 -16.13
N ARG A 172 36.73 -7.80 -17.18
CA ARG A 172 35.44 -8.24 -17.73
C ARG A 172 34.61 -9.00 -16.68
N GLN A 173 35.23 -9.87 -15.89
CA GLN A 173 34.56 -10.57 -14.80
C GLN A 173 34.03 -9.58 -13.75
N THR A 174 34.86 -8.62 -13.34
CA THR A 174 34.48 -7.62 -12.33
C THR A 174 33.35 -6.72 -12.83
N GLU A 175 33.39 -6.28 -14.09
CA GLU A 175 32.31 -5.54 -14.71
C GLU A 175 30.99 -6.33 -14.74
N ASN A 176 31.04 -7.62 -15.02
CA ASN A 176 29.85 -8.47 -15.02
C ASN A 176 29.26 -8.60 -13.61
N VAL A 177 30.11 -8.75 -12.58
CA VAL A 177 29.66 -8.76 -11.17
C VAL A 177 28.99 -7.43 -10.81
N ILE A 178 29.58 -6.30 -11.18
CA ILE A 178 29.00 -4.97 -10.93
C ILE A 178 27.65 -4.81 -11.66
N LYS A 179 27.55 -5.26 -12.92
CA LYS A 179 26.29 -5.22 -13.69
C LYS A 179 25.20 -6.06 -13.03
N THR A 180 25.50 -7.28 -12.63
CA THR A 180 24.56 -8.17 -11.93
C THR A 180 24.11 -7.56 -10.61
N ALA A 181 25.02 -7.01 -9.80
CA ALA A 181 24.70 -6.35 -8.55
C ALA A 181 23.76 -5.13 -8.75
N ARG A 182 23.99 -4.32 -9.80
CA ARG A 182 23.09 -3.20 -10.13
C ARG A 182 21.68 -3.66 -10.49
N ILE A 183 21.55 -4.72 -11.30
CA ILE A 183 20.26 -5.29 -11.68
C ILE A 183 19.52 -5.81 -10.45
N ALA A 184 20.22 -6.52 -9.54
CA ALA A 184 19.63 -7.03 -8.30
C ALA A 184 19.09 -5.89 -7.41
N ILE A 185 19.84 -4.80 -7.26
CA ILE A 185 19.39 -3.61 -6.49
C ILE A 185 18.14 -2.99 -7.12
N GLU A 186 18.11 -2.85 -8.45
CA GLU A 186 16.97 -2.23 -9.12
C GLU A 186 15.72 -3.12 -9.00
N ASN A 187 15.87 -4.44 -9.14
CA ASN A 187 14.78 -5.39 -8.91
C ASN A 187 14.27 -5.35 -7.47
N ALA A 188 15.16 -5.26 -6.47
CA ALA A 188 14.77 -5.11 -5.07
C ALA A 188 13.98 -3.81 -4.82
N LYS A 189 14.40 -2.69 -5.43
CA LYS A 189 13.66 -1.42 -5.37
C LYS A 189 12.29 -1.51 -6.03
N LEU A 190 12.20 -2.16 -7.19
CA LEU A 190 10.93 -2.38 -7.90
C LEU A 190 9.98 -3.26 -7.08
N SER A 191 10.49 -4.34 -6.49
CA SER A 191 9.73 -5.20 -5.57
C SER A 191 9.17 -4.41 -4.38
N LYS A 192 10.00 -3.60 -3.71
CA LYS A 192 9.54 -2.74 -2.61
C LYS A 192 8.43 -1.77 -3.04
N ARG A 193 8.57 -1.15 -4.23
CA ARG A 193 7.52 -0.27 -4.81
C ARG A 193 6.23 -1.03 -5.11
N GLN A 194 6.32 -2.26 -5.62
CA GLN A 194 5.15 -3.09 -5.88
C GLN A 194 4.45 -3.47 -4.57
N SER A 195 5.18 -3.90 -3.55
CA SER A 195 4.62 -4.20 -2.22
C SER A 195 3.93 -2.98 -1.61
N HIS A 196 4.53 -1.79 -1.71
CA HIS A 196 3.90 -0.55 -1.24
C HIS A 196 2.59 -0.24 -1.98
N LYS A 197 2.53 -0.48 -3.30
CA LYS A 197 1.29 -0.31 -4.08
C LYS A 197 0.20 -1.28 -3.64
N VAL A 198 0.56 -2.55 -3.36
CA VAL A 198 -0.38 -3.57 -2.88
C VAL A 198 -0.91 -3.20 -1.51
N ILE A 199 -0.04 -2.80 -0.57
CA ILE A 199 -0.43 -2.36 0.77
C ILE A 199 -1.33 -1.12 0.71
N ALA A 200 -0.97 -0.12 -0.10
CA ALA A 200 -1.78 1.09 -0.28
C ALA A 200 -3.16 0.78 -0.87
N SER A 201 -3.23 -0.10 -1.87
CA SER A 201 -4.49 -0.53 -2.48
C SER A 201 -5.37 -1.27 -1.47
N ARG A 202 -4.77 -2.15 -0.65
CA ARG A 202 -5.49 -2.87 0.41
C ARG A 202 -6.00 -1.92 1.50
N ALA A 203 -5.21 -0.92 1.89
CA ALA A 203 -5.64 0.08 2.86
C ALA A 203 -6.82 0.92 2.35
N LEU A 204 -6.81 1.32 1.08
CA LEU A 204 -7.92 2.04 0.45
C LEU A 204 -9.19 1.18 0.35
N LEU A 205 -9.05 -0.11 0.03
CA LEU A 205 -10.18 -1.05 0.01
C LEU A 205 -10.80 -1.18 1.40
N LEU A 206 -9.97 -1.36 2.44
CA LEU A 206 -10.44 -1.48 3.82
C LEU A 206 -11.13 -0.20 4.31
N GLU A 207 -10.58 0.98 3.97
CA GLU A 207 -11.22 2.27 4.28
C GLU A 207 -12.61 2.36 3.62
N TRP A 208 -12.74 1.92 2.37
CA TRP A 208 -13.99 1.93 1.63
C TRP A 208 -15.02 0.95 2.22
N GLU A 209 -14.61 -0.27 2.55
CA GLU A 209 -15.48 -1.27 3.18
C GLU A 209 -16.01 -0.78 4.53
N HIS A 210 -15.16 -0.14 5.36
CA HIS A 210 -15.60 0.43 6.63
C HIS A 210 -16.62 1.56 6.45
N LYS A 211 -16.40 2.45 5.47
CA LYS A 211 -17.36 3.52 5.16
C LYS A 211 -18.74 2.95 4.80
N ILE A 212 -18.77 1.89 4.00
CA ILE A 212 -20.02 1.23 3.60
C ILE A 212 -20.68 0.58 4.81
N ALA A 213 -19.95 -0.20 5.60
CA ALA A 213 -20.49 -0.88 6.78
C ALA A 213 -21.11 0.10 7.79
N ILE A 214 -20.44 1.23 8.04
CA ILE A 214 -20.99 2.32 8.87
C ILE A 214 -22.27 2.87 8.26
N SER A 215 -22.24 3.18 6.97
CA SER A 215 -23.36 3.79 6.28
C SER A 215 -24.60 2.90 6.28
N ASP A 216 -24.42 1.59 6.13
CA ASP A 216 -25.50 0.61 6.17
C ASP A 216 -26.05 0.42 7.57
N SER A 217 -25.19 0.45 8.60
CA SER A 217 -25.62 0.42 10.01
C SER A 217 -26.48 1.64 10.35
N ILE A 218 -26.09 2.83 9.89
CA ILE A 218 -26.89 4.06 10.06
C ILE A 218 -28.23 3.93 9.34
N ARG A 219 -28.24 3.49 8.07
CA ARG A 219 -29.48 3.32 7.29
C ARG A 219 -30.44 2.31 7.93
N ALA A 220 -29.91 1.18 8.40
CA ALA A 220 -30.69 0.16 9.09
C ALA A 220 -31.34 0.75 10.34
N ARG A 221 -30.57 1.45 11.17
CA ARG A 221 -31.10 2.07 12.40
C ARG A 221 -32.11 3.18 12.12
N MET A 222 -31.87 4.03 11.13
CA MET A 222 -32.85 5.03 10.69
C MET A 222 -34.16 4.38 10.26
N LYS A 223 -34.09 3.28 9.50
CA LYS A 223 -35.27 2.54 9.04
C LYS A 223 -36.05 1.93 10.22
N GLU A 224 -35.35 1.37 11.20
CA GLU A 224 -35.96 0.83 12.44
C GLU A 224 -36.72 1.91 13.21
N LEU A 225 -36.17 3.12 13.28
CA LEU A 225 -36.78 4.27 13.97
C LEU A 225 -37.82 5.01 13.13
N GLY A 226 -37.99 4.66 11.84
CA GLY A 226 -38.84 5.40 10.91
C GLY A 226 -38.32 6.82 10.61
N MET A 227 -37.03 7.07 10.84
CA MET A 227 -36.41 8.39 10.73
C MET A 227 -35.90 8.66 9.31
N ASN A 228 -36.15 9.86 8.78
CA ASN A 228 -35.61 10.31 7.50
C ASN A 228 -34.30 11.13 7.67
N GLN A 229 -33.61 11.44 6.56
CA GLN A 229 -32.32 12.17 6.63
C GLN A 229 -32.47 13.61 7.17
N ASN A 230 -33.61 14.27 6.93
CA ASN A 230 -33.86 15.62 7.43
C ASN A 230 -34.05 15.63 8.94
N GLU A 231 -34.74 14.62 9.48
CA GLU A 231 -34.91 14.43 10.92
C GLU A 231 -33.57 14.13 11.60
N LEU A 232 -32.74 13.27 10.99
CA LEU A 232 -31.38 13.03 11.48
C LEU A 232 -30.52 14.31 11.45
N SER A 233 -30.66 15.12 10.40
CA SER A 233 -30.01 16.43 10.29
C SER A 233 -30.40 17.37 11.41
N PHE A 234 -31.69 17.45 11.70
CA PHE A 234 -32.22 18.26 12.79
C PHE A 234 -31.74 17.75 14.16
N ALA A 235 -31.81 16.44 14.41
CA ALA A 235 -31.41 15.83 15.68
C ALA A 235 -29.92 15.98 15.98
N THR A 236 -29.06 15.89 14.96
CA THR A 236 -27.59 15.96 15.12
C THR A 236 -27.03 17.37 14.99
N GLY A 237 -27.80 18.31 14.43
CA GLY A 237 -27.32 19.64 14.04
C GLY A 237 -26.28 19.59 12.91
N ILE A 238 -26.24 18.52 12.12
CA ILE A 238 -25.34 18.36 10.97
C ILE A 238 -26.11 18.68 9.71
N GLY A 239 -25.49 19.41 8.76
CA GLY A 239 -26.16 19.75 7.50
C GLY A 239 -26.58 18.52 6.69
N ILE A 240 -27.78 18.57 6.09
CA ILE A 240 -28.37 17.47 5.32
C ILE A 240 -27.45 16.93 4.22
N GLY A 241 -26.71 17.81 3.54
CA GLY A 241 -25.74 17.42 2.52
C GLY A 241 -24.60 16.56 3.07
N GLN A 242 -24.10 16.89 4.27
CA GLN A 242 -23.07 16.11 4.95
C GLN A 242 -23.59 14.74 5.40
N ILE A 243 -24.83 14.68 5.90
CA ILE A 243 -25.48 13.39 6.23
C ILE A 243 -25.63 12.52 4.99
N SER A 244 -26.06 13.10 3.86
CA SER A 244 -26.16 12.37 2.60
C SER A 244 -24.81 11.82 2.13
N LEU A 245 -23.71 12.60 2.27
CA LEU A 245 -22.36 12.13 1.95
C LEU A 245 -21.89 10.99 2.86
N ILE A 246 -22.19 11.07 4.17
CA ILE A 246 -21.87 10.02 5.15
C ILE A 246 -22.66 8.74 4.84
N ILE A 247 -23.98 8.86 4.64
CA ILE A 247 -24.87 7.74 4.31
C ILE A 247 -24.50 7.09 2.98
N ASN A 248 -23.86 7.80 2.06
CA ASN A 248 -23.39 7.23 0.80
C ASN A 248 -21.94 6.74 0.84
N GLY A 249 -21.28 6.77 2.01
CA GLY A 249 -19.88 6.38 2.16
C GLY A 249 -18.90 7.28 1.39
N LYS A 250 -19.31 8.48 0.98
CA LYS A 250 -18.50 9.40 0.17
C LYS A 250 -17.59 10.30 1.00
N GLN A 251 -17.84 10.42 2.30
CA GLN A 251 -17.11 11.30 3.21
C GLN A 251 -16.60 10.56 4.44
N ASN A 252 -15.37 10.87 4.85
CA ASN A 252 -14.80 10.44 6.12
C ASN A 252 -15.51 11.12 7.30
N MET A 253 -15.94 10.31 8.25
CA MET A 253 -16.63 10.78 9.44
C MET A 253 -15.63 11.12 10.55
N THR A 254 -15.80 12.29 11.18
CA THR A 254 -15.01 12.64 12.37
C THR A 254 -15.57 11.94 13.61
N LEU A 255 -14.75 11.71 14.64
CA LEU A 255 -15.22 11.16 15.92
C LEU A 255 -16.36 11.99 16.54
N ARG A 256 -16.31 13.32 16.40
CA ARG A 256 -17.39 14.21 16.85
C ARG A 256 -18.71 13.94 16.11
N THR A 257 -18.64 13.75 14.79
CA THR A 257 -19.81 13.42 13.98
C THR A 257 -20.36 12.05 14.34
N MET A 258 -19.49 11.07 14.55
CA MET A 258 -19.86 9.72 14.98
C MET A 258 -20.64 9.77 16.31
N ALA A 259 -20.10 10.44 17.33
CA ALA A 259 -20.75 10.57 18.64
C ALA A 259 -22.14 11.25 18.56
N ARG A 260 -22.30 12.26 17.69
CA ARG A 260 -23.60 12.92 17.47
C ARG A 260 -24.63 11.98 16.85
N ILE A 261 -24.21 11.18 15.85
CA ILE A 261 -25.07 10.23 15.18
C ILE A 261 -25.46 9.09 16.13
N GLU A 262 -24.51 8.56 16.91
CA GLU A 262 -24.76 7.55 17.94
C GLU A 262 -25.78 8.04 18.98
N ALA A 263 -25.60 9.28 19.47
CA ALA A 263 -26.53 9.88 20.43
C ALA A 263 -27.93 10.12 19.82
N ALA A 264 -28.01 10.53 18.55
CA ALA A 264 -29.29 10.80 17.89
C ALA A 264 -30.08 9.54 17.53
N LEU A 265 -29.38 8.44 17.22
CA LEU A 265 -29.97 7.17 16.81
C LEU A 265 -30.01 6.12 17.92
N ASP A 266 -29.53 6.47 19.12
CA ASP A 266 -29.44 5.63 20.32
C ASP A 266 -28.89 4.23 19.98
N PHE A 267 -27.72 4.20 19.37
CA PHE A 267 -27.01 2.97 19.02
C PHE A 267 -25.50 3.17 18.98
N ARG A 268 -24.78 2.05 19.07
CA ARG A 268 -23.32 1.97 19.10
C ARG A 268 -22.76 1.58 17.74
N LEU A 269 -22.06 2.49 17.07
CA LEU A 269 -21.44 2.23 15.76
C LEU A 269 -20.25 1.28 15.86
N ASP A 270 -19.59 1.21 17.02
CA ASP A 270 -18.43 0.36 17.24
C ASP A 270 -18.75 -1.15 17.28
N SER A 271 -20.01 -1.52 17.54
CA SER A 271 -20.42 -2.93 17.68
C SER A 271 -20.44 -3.74 16.37
N GLY A 272 -20.40 -3.08 15.22
CA GLY A 272 -20.52 -3.73 13.90
C GLY A 272 -19.21 -4.10 13.22
N PHE A 273 -18.06 -3.63 13.71
CA PHE A 273 -16.78 -3.85 13.04
C PHE A 273 -16.15 -5.19 13.45
N LYS A 274 -16.19 -6.16 12.53
CA LYS A 274 -15.40 -7.40 12.66
C LYS A 274 -14.13 -7.27 11.82
N TYR A 275 -13.01 -7.06 12.49
CA TYR A 275 -11.70 -7.14 11.84
C TYR A 275 -11.31 -8.61 11.78
N HIS A 276 -11.34 -9.19 10.57
CA HIS A 276 -10.66 -10.46 10.33
C HIS A 276 -9.15 -10.16 10.26
N VAL A 277 -8.50 -10.23 11.42
CA VAL A 277 -7.03 -10.21 11.54
C VAL A 277 -6.50 -11.56 11.08
#